data_AF-A0A370D879-F1
#
_entry.id   AF-A0A370D879-F1
#
_cell.length_a   1.000
_cell.length_b   1.000
_cell.length_c   1.000
_cell.angle_alpha   90.00
_cell.angle_beta   90.00
_cell.angle_gamma   90.00
#
_symmetry.space_group_name_H-M   'P 1'
#
loop_
_entity.id
_entity.type
_entity.pdbx_description
1 polymer ?
#
loop_
_entity_poly.entity_id
_entity_poly.type
_entity_poly.pdbx_seq_one_letter_code
_entity_poly.pdbx_strand_id
1 'polypeptide(L)' 'MTLEKAREMIADHVAIAGGYNQTSTKIVLGELQNDVGQAAVDSIIREFGLQELWGFVPGTKFERMYK' A
#
# COMPACT_ATOMS: atom_id res chain seq x y z
N MET A 1 -6.03 -10.63 -2.10
CA MET A 1 -4.65 -10.13 -2.23
C MET A 1 -3.73 -10.89 -1.28
N THR A 2 -2.48 -11.16 -1.66
CA THR A 2 -1.44 -11.68 -0.75
C THR A 2 -0.38 -10.62 -0.51
N LEU A 3 0.43 -10.74 0.55
CA LEU A 3 1.54 -9.82 0.82
C LEU A 3 2.52 -9.75 -0.36
N GLU A 4 2.87 -10.89 -0.95
CA GLU A 4 3.77 -10.95 -2.11
C GLU A 4 3.17 -10.21 -3.31
N LYS A 5 1.89 -10.43 -3.61
CA LYS A 5 1.24 -9.77 -4.73
C LYS A 5 1.13 -8.25 -4.52
N ALA A 6 0.83 -7.82 -3.29
CA ALA A 6 0.83 -6.41 -2.94
C ALA A 6 2.23 -5.79 -3.13
N ARG A 7 3.29 -6.49 -2.71
CA ARG A 7 4.68 -6.04 -2.89
C ARG A 7 5.00 -5.82 -4.37
N GLU A 8 4.65 -6.76 -5.24
CA GLU A 8 4.85 -6.60 -6.70
C GLU A 8 4.14 -5.34 -7.22
N MET A 9 2.86 -5.17 -6.90
CA MET A 9 2.08 -4.03 -7.37
C MET A 9 2.59 -2.69 -6.83
N ILE A 10 2.99 -2.64 -5.56
CA ILE A 10 3.55 -1.42 -4.98
C ILE A 10 4.90 -1.09 -5.61
N ALA A 11 5.74 -2.08 -5.93
CA ALA A 11 7.01 -1.85 -6.62
C ALA A 11 6.79 -1.15 -7.98
N ASP A 12 5.83 -1.61 -8.78
CA ASP A 12 5.43 -0.93 -10.03
C ASP A 12 4.91 0.49 -9.78
N HIS A 13 4.06 0.67 -8.75
CA HIS A 13 3.50 1.98 -8.43
C HIS A 13 4.56 3.03 -8.07
N VAL A 14 5.59 2.65 -7.28
CA VAL A 14 6.67 3.57 -6.89
C VAL A 14 7.70 3.77 -8.00
N ALA A 15 7.86 2.81 -8.91
CA ALA A 15 8.80 2.90 -10.03
C ALA A 15 8.35 3.91 -11.10
N ILE A 16 7.05 4.09 -11.28
CA ILE A 16 6.51 5.08 -12.24
C ILE A 16 6.61 6.47 -11.61
N ALA A 17 7.60 7.24 -12.06
CA ALA A 17 7.88 8.60 -11.59
C ALA A 17 6.73 9.57 -11.91
N GLY A 18 5.87 9.82 -10.93
CA GLY A 18 4.83 10.84 -10.97
C GLY A 18 3.71 10.50 -10.00
N GLY A 19 3.29 11.45 -9.15
CA GLY A 19 2.35 11.25 -8.03
C GLY A 19 0.95 10.66 -8.35
N TYR A 20 0.71 10.20 -9.58
CA TYR A 20 -0.51 9.55 -10.04
C TYR A 20 -0.78 8.17 -9.40
N ASN A 21 0.22 7.53 -8.79
CA ASN A 21 0.05 6.18 -8.22
C ASN A 21 -0.24 6.13 -6.71
N GLN A 22 -0.42 7.28 -6.06
CA GLN A 22 -0.78 7.33 -4.65
C GLN A 22 -2.16 6.67 -4.40
N THR A 23 -3.15 6.96 -5.25
CA THR A 23 -4.51 6.39 -5.12
C THR A 23 -4.52 4.89 -5.35
N SER A 24 -3.83 4.41 -6.39
CA SER A 24 -3.69 2.98 -6.68
C SER A 24 -3.02 2.24 -5.51
N THR A 25 -2.01 2.85 -4.89
CA THR A 25 -1.39 2.29 -3.69
C THR A 25 -2.35 2.22 -2.51
N LYS A 26 -3.17 3.24 -2.25
CA LYS A 26 -4.19 3.19 -1.19
C LYS A 26 -5.17 2.03 -1.39
N ILE A 27 -5.58 1.77 -2.63
CA ILE A 27 -6.48 0.65 -2.96
C ILE A 27 -5.83 -0.68 -2.59
N VAL A 28 -4.60 -0.91 -3.06
CA VAL A 28 -3.85 -2.15 -2.76
C VAL A 28 -3.63 -2.33 -1.25
N LEU A 29 -3.27 -1.26 -0.53
CA LEU A 29 -3.11 -1.32 0.93
C LEU A 29 -4.42 -1.65 1.64
N GLY A 30 -5.55 -1.13 1.17
CA GLY A 30 -6.88 -1.46 1.70
C GLY A 30 -7.26 -2.91 1.46
N GLU A 31 -6.98 -3.47 0.28
CA GLU A 31 -7.20 -4.91 0.02
C GLU A 31 -6.30 -5.79 0.88
N LEU A 32 -4.99 -5.47 0.94
CA LEU A 32 -4.03 -6.19 1.77
C LEU A 32 -4.43 -6.14 3.26
N GLN A 33 -4.94 -5.01 3.73
CA GLN A 33 -5.43 -4.85 5.09
C GLN A 33 -6.58 -5.82 5.40
N ASN A 34 -7.53 -5.97 4.48
CA ASN A 34 -8.69 -6.83 4.70
C ASN A 34 -8.31 -8.32 4.64
N ASP A 35 -7.42 -8.69 3.73
CA ASP A 35 -7.09 -10.10 3.49
C ASP A 35 -6.01 -10.66 4.43
N VAL A 36 -5.02 -9.83 4.80
CA VAL A 36 -3.84 -10.28 5.58
C VAL A 36 -3.74 -9.56 6.93
N GLY A 37 -4.21 -8.31 7.01
CA GLY A 37 -4.23 -7.52 8.24
C GLY A 37 -3.23 -6.39 8.30
N GLN A 38 -3.28 -5.62 9.39
CA GLN A 38 -2.50 -4.40 9.58
C GLN A 38 -0.99 -4.64 9.51
N ALA A 39 -0.49 -5.74 10.07
CA ALA A 39 0.95 -6.01 10.12
C ALA A 39 1.57 -6.08 8.71
N ALA A 40 0.82 -6.62 7.73
CA ALA A 40 1.26 -6.70 6.34
C ALA A 40 1.31 -5.31 5.69
N VAL A 41 0.30 -4.47 5.92
CA VAL A 41 0.28 -3.07 5.47
C VAL A 41 1.47 -2.30 6.03
N ASP A 42 1.71 -2.42 7.33
CA ASP A 42 2.79 -1.73 8.01
C ASP A 42 4.17 -2.20 7.53
N SER A 43 4.29 -3.47 7.10
CA SER A 43 5.49 -3.98 6.45
C SER A 43 5.72 -3.29 5.10
N ILE A 44 4.70 -3.21 4.24
CA ILE A 44 4.78 -2.57 2.93
C ILE A 44 5.11 -1.08 3.05
N ILE A 45 4.50 -0.38 4.00
CA ILE A 45 4.78 1.05 4.24
C ILE A 45 6.26 1.28 4.52
N ARG A 46 6.87 0.44 5.37
CA ARG A 46 8.29 0.55 5.74
C ARG A 46 9.20 0.11 4.59
N GLU A 47 8.85 -0.98 3.92
CA GLU A 47 9.66 -1.56 2.85
C GLU A 47 9.86 -0.60 1.67
N PHE A 48 8.80 0.12 1.28
CA PHE A 48 8.85 1.04 0.13
C PHE A 48 8.98 2.52 0.52
N GLY A 49 9.20 2.84 1.81
CA GLY A 49 9.33 4.23 2.26
C GLY A 49 8.09 5.09 1.98
N LEU A 50 6.89 4.49 2.02
CA LEU A 50 5.64 5.17 1.61
C LEU A 50 5.27 6.35 2.51
N GLN A 51 5.82 6.38 3.73
CA GLN A 51 5.70 7.52 4.63
C GLN A 51 6.37 8.77 4.05
N GLU A 52 7.58 8.64 3.52
CA GLU A 52 8.34 9.76 2.96
C GLU A 52 7.81 10.16 1.58
N LEU A 53 7.38 9.17 0.78
CA LEU A 53 6.83 9.42 -0.55
C LEU A 53 5.46 10.11 -0.48
N TRP A 54 4.56 9.62 0.36
CA TRP A 54 3.13 9.96 0.30
C TRP A 54 2.47 10.20 1.67
N GLY A 55 3.21 10.18 2.77
CA GLY A 55 2.68 10.42 4.11
C GLY A 55 1.91 9.24 4.70
N PHE A 56 2.08 8.02 4.17
CA PHE A 56 1.42 6.83 4.72
C PHE A 56 2.16 6.35 5.97
N VAL A 57 1.57 6.56 7.13
CA VAL A 57 2.18 6.20 8.42
C VAL A 57 1.78 4.75 8.79
N PRO A 58 2.69 3.91 9.33
CA PRO A 58 2.31 2.62 9.89
C PRO A 58 1.19 2.75 10.93
N GLY A 59 0.24 1.82 10.94
CA GLY A 59 -0.98 1.90 11.74
C GLY A 59 -2.13 2.64 11.06
N THR A 60 -1.90 3.31 9.92
CA THR A 60 -2.97 3.89 9.11
C THR A 60 -3.96 2.81 8.65
N LYS A 61 -5.25 3.09 8.78
CA LYS A 61 -6.32 2.27 8.21
C LYS A 61 -6.62 2.74 6.79
N PHE A 62 -6.59 1.81 5.84
CA PHE A 62 -6.97 2.03 4.46
C PHE A 62 -8.31 1.32 4.24
N GLU A 63 -9.37 2.10 4.08
CA GLU A 63 -10.69 1.56 3.80
C GLU A 63 -10.73 0.94 2.40
N ARG A 64 -11.44 -0.19 2.28
CA ARG A 64 -11.71 -0.80 0.98
C ARG A 64 -12.64 0.12 0.19
N MET A 65 -12.19 0.64 -0.95
CA MET A 65 -12.99 1.58 -1.75
C MET A 65 -14.21 0.94 -2.44
N TYR A 66 -14.29 -0.38 -2.51
CA TYR A 66 -15.43 -1.11 -3.08
C TYR A 66 -15.80 -2.31 -2.21
N LYS A 67 -17.11 -2.56 -2.05
CA LYS A 67 -17.67 -3.60 -1.18
C LYS A 67 -17.73 -4.94 -1.92
#